data_AF-A0A9P7D982-F1
#
_entry.id   AF-A0A9P7D982-F1
#
_cell.length_a   1.000
_cell.length_b   1.000
_cell.length_c   1.000
_cell.angle_alpha   90.00
_cell.angle_beta   90.00
_cell.angle_gamma   90.00
#
_symmetry.space_group_name_H-M   'P 1'
#
loop_
_entity.id
_entity.type
_entity.pdbx_description
1 polymer ?
#
loop_
_entity_poly.entity_id
_entity_poly.type
_entity_poly.pdbx_seq_one_letter_code
_entity_poly.pdbx_strand_id
1 'polypeptide(L)'
;MDYTAKNTEHVDFGGEVDYSGHQWFQEPPPRPEPQPVVEPYIPEQSVIMQNEAFGFALGAAPNVLYGRYKQYGQLGVLAWCSEFGELIDSLKELGFRGNMFVTTRTQALRTCEEILKLKLDIEMQIILMYLSSQVARLRRFLDGERQWDDYPAPKFPLDYRQYGPS
;
A
#
# COMPACT_ATOMS: atom_id res chain seq x y z
N MET A 1 40.05 -58.18 -36.94
CA MET A 1 39.62 -58.14 -35.54
C MET A 1 39.56 -56.69 -35.12
N ASP A 2 38.44 -56.08 -34.76
CA ASP A 2 37.06 -56.51 -34.73
C ASP A 2 36.19 -55.26 -34.76
N TYR A 3 34.98 -55.44 -35.26
CA TYR A 3 34.03 -54.42 -35.62
C TYR A 3 33.41 -53.80 -34.38
N THR A 4 33.37 -52.46 -34.38
CA THR A 4 32.66 -51.63 -33.41
C THR A 4 31.19 -52.05 -33.34
N ALA A 5 30.75 -52.53 -32.17
CA ALA A 5 29.37 -52.92 -31.91
C ALA A 5 28.43 -51.70 -32.06
N LYS A 6 27.66 -51.67 -33.15
CA LYS A 6 26.56 -50.75 -33.37
C LYS A 6 25.26 -51.48 -33.04
N ASN A 7 24.89 -51.50 -31.75
CA ASN A 7 23.54 -51.89 -31.35
C ASN A 7 22.60 -50.77 -31.77
N THR A 8 22.06 -50.91 -32.99
CA THR A 8 20.96 -50.10 -33.50
C THR A 8 19.78 -51.05 -33.55
N GLU A 9 19.02 -51.12 -32.46
CA GLU A 9 17.69 -51.74 -32.46
C GLU A 9 16.78 -50.85 -33.31
N HIS A 10 16.74 -51.13 -34.61
CA HIS A 10 15.71 -50.61 -35.48
C HIS A 10 14.45 -51.45 -35.24
N VAL A 11 13.45 -50.83 -34.61
CA VAL A 11 12.09 -51.38 -34.59
C VAL A 11 11.55 -51.28 -36.01
N ASP A 12 11.54 -52.42 -36.71
CA ASP A 12 10.96 -52.59 -38.03
C ASP A 12 9.42 -52.51 -37.91
N PHE A 13 8.88 -51.30 -38.02
CA PHE A 13 7.44 -51.09 -38.22
C PHE A 13 7.09 -51.48 -39.66
N GLY A 14 6.99 -52.79 -39.89
CA GLY A 14 6.52 -53.36 -41.14
C GLY A 14 5.05 -53.01 -41.39
N GLY A 15 4.80 -52.13 -42.36
CA GLY A 15 3.49 -51.85 -42.93
C GLY A 15 3.22 -50.36 -43.11
N GLU A 16 2.81 -49.93 -44.31
CA GLU A 16 2.24 -48.60 -44.53
C GLU A 16 1.03 -48.42 -43.62
N VAL A 17 1.15 -47.56 -42.60
CA VAL A 17 0.05 -47.27 -41.67
C VAL A 17 -1.01 -46.51 -42.46
N ASP A 18 -2.18 -47.11 -42.66
CA ASP A 18 -3.27 -46.47 -43.39
C ASP A 18 -3.90 -45.34 -42.57
N TYR A 19 -3.58 -44.10 -42.96
CA TYR A 19 -4.11 -42.88 -42.36
C TYR A 19 -5.42 -42.41 -43.02
N SER A 20 -5.99 -43.16 -43.98
CA SER A 20 -7.17 -42.75 -44.76
C SER A 20 -8.44 -42.48 -43.94
N GLY A 21 -8.49 -42.96 -42.68
CA GLY A 21 -9.58 -42.70 -41.73
C GLY A 21 -9.22 -41.79 -40.54
N HIS A 22 -7.97 -41.34 -40.41
CA HIS A 22 -7.51 -40.60 -39.24
C HIS A 22 -7.60 -39.09 -39.47
N GLN A 23 -8.72 -38.49 -39.08
CA GLN A 23 -8.91 -37.04 -39.13
C GLN A 23 -8.47 -36.41 -37.79
N TRP A 24 -7.23 -35.90 -37.77
CA TRP A 24 -6.69 -35.18 -36.62
C TRP A 24 -7.34 -33.79 -36.50
N PHE A 25 -7.73 -33.40 -35.28
CA PHE A 25 -8.21 -32.05 -34.92
C PHE A 25 -9.56 -31.59 -35.54
N GLN A 26 -10.49 -32.51 -35.78
CA GLN A 26 -11.85 -32.17 -36.24
C GLN A 26 -12.67 -31.35 -35.22
N GLU A 27 -12.52 -31.63 -33.93
CA GLU A 27 -13.30 -30.97 -32.89
C GLU A 27 -12.52 -29.78 -32.31
N PRO A 28 -12.98 -28.53 -32.53
CA PRO A 28 -12.45 -27.41 -31.77
C PRO A 28 -12.70 -27.68 -30.28
N PRO A 29 -11.74 -27.36 -29.40
CA PRO A 29 -11.92 -27.57 -27.96
C PRO A 29 -13.25 -26.92 -27.53
N PRO A 30 -14.01 -27.56 -26.62
CA PRO A 30 -15.28 -27.03 -26.16
C PRO A 30 -15.07 -25.58 -25.71
N ARG A 31 -15.85 -24.67 -26.31
CA ARG A 31 -15.78 -23.25 -25.98
C ARG A 31 -16.01 -23.15 -24.47
N PRO A 32 -15.08 -22.54 -23.69
CA PRO A 32 -15.29 -22.35 -22.28
C PRO A 32 -16.62 -21.62 -22.07
N GLU A 33 -17.39 -22.08 -21.09
CA GLU A 33 -18.66 -21.44 -20.75
C GLU A 33 -18.44 -19.93 -20.59
N PRO A 34 -19.34 -19.08 -21.14
CA PRO A 34 -19.20 -17.65 -20.97
C PRO A 34 -19.12 -17.35 -19.47
N GLN A 35 -17.98 -16.81 -19.03
CA GLN A 35 -17.83 -16.38 -17.66
C GLN A 35 -18.96 -15.41 -17.35
N PRO A 36 -19.61 -15.52 -16.16
CA PRO A 36 -20.64 -14.56 -15.77
C PRO A 36 -20.09 -13.15 -15.92
N VAL A 37 -20.79 -12.32 -16.69
CA VAL A 37 -20.43 -10.92 -16.87
C VAL A 37 -20.54 -10.27 -15.49
N VAL A 38 -19.40 -9.96 -14.88
CA VAL A 38 -19.37 -9.19 -13.64
C VAL A 38 -19.81 -7.78 -14.00
N GLU A 39 -21.00 -7.38 -13.54
CA GLU A 39 -21.46 -6.01 -13.70
C GLU A 39 -20.45 -5.05 -13.06
N PRO A 40 -20.04 -3.96 -13.74
CA PRO A 40 -19.16 -2.97 -13.16
C PRO A 40 -19.77 -2.41 -11.88
N TYR A 41 -19.01 -2.45 -10.78
CA TYR A 41 -19.43 -1.80 -9.54
C TYR A 41 -19.56 -0.29 -9.76
N ILE A 42 -20.76 0.24 -9.52
CA ILE A 42 -21.03 1.67 -9.51
C ILE A 42 -21.16 2.11 -8.05
N PRO A 43 -20.21 2.88 -7.50
CA PRO A 43 -20.29 3.32 -6.11
C PRO A 43 -21.48 4.26 -5.90
N GLU A 44 -22.11 4.12 -4.73
CA GLU A 44 -23.13 5.04 -4.22
C GLU A 44 -22.62 6.49 -4.19
N GLN A 45 -23.49 7.47 -4.47
CA GLN A 45 -23.10 8.89 -4.46
C GLN A 45 -22.53 9.34 -3.10
N SER A 46 -23.04 8.79 -2.01
CA SER A 46 -22.55 9.05 -0.65
C SER A 46 -21.08 8.63 -0.47
N VAL A 47 -20.68 7.51 -1.08
CA VAL A 47 -19.31 7.00 -1.07
C VAL A 47 -18.37 7.89 -1.87
N ILE A 48 -18.84 8.38 -3.02
CA ILE A 48 -18.09 9.34 -3.86
C ILE A 48 -17.81 10.61 -3.05
N MET A 49 -18.86 11.22 -2.49
CA MET A 49 -18.73 12.46 -1.70
C MET A 49 -17.83 12.28 -0.48
N GLN A 50 -17.91 11.12 0.19
CA GLN A 50 -17.06 10.84 1.34
C GLN A 50 -15.59 10.74 0.95
N ASN A 51 -15.27 10.08 -0.17
CA ASN A 51 -13.90 10.01 -0.68
C ASN A 51 -13.37 11.38 -1.11
N GLU A 52 -14.19 12.21 -1.75
CA GLU A 52 -13.82 13.59 -2.11
C GLU A 52 -13.53 14.43 -0.86
N ALA A 53 -14.36 14.32 0.18
CA ALA A 53 -14.15 15.02 1.45
C ALA A 53 -12.82 14.59 2.11
N PHE A 54 -12.52 13.29 2.12
CA PHE A 54 -11.22 12.80 2.61
C PHE A 54 -10.06 13.31 1.74
N GLY A 55 -10.20 13.29 0.42
CA GLY A 55 -9.19 13.81 -0.50
C GLY A 55 -8.88 15.29 -0.22
N PHE A 56 -9.91 16.11 -0.01
CA PHE A 56 -9.76 17.51 0.37
C PHE A 56 -9.08 17.67 1.73
N ALA A 57 -9.55 16.97 2.76
CA ALA A 57 -8.99 17.04 4.11
C ALA A 57 -7.51 16.62 4.14
N LEU A 58 -7.16 15.52 3.46
CA LEU A 58 -5.80 15.02 3.34
C LEU A 58 -4.90 15.98 2.54
N GLY A 59 -5.41 16.61 1.48
CA GLY A 59 -4.66 17.62 0.72
C GLY A 59 -4.38 18.89 1.52
N ALA A 60 -5.31 19.29 2.39
CA ALA A 60 -5.15 20.47 3.25
C ALA A 60 -4.29 20.20 4.50
N ALA A 61 -4.24 18.94 4.97
CA ALA A 61 -3.63 18.54 6.22
C ALA A 61 -2.20 19.08 6.47
N PRO A 62 -1.23 19.00 5.53
CA PRO A 62 0.12 19.53 5.76
C PRO A 62 0.14 21.04 5.99
N ASN A 63 -0.68 21.79 5.24
CA ASN A 63 -0.78 23.23 5.38
C ASN A 63 -1.45 23.63 6.70
N VAL A 64 -2.48 22.90 7.12
CA VAL A 64 -3.14 23.11 8.41
C VAL A 64 -2.17 22.82 9.55
N LEU A 65 -1.44 21.71 9.51
CA LEU A 65 -0.39 21.38 10.49
C LEU A 65 0.64 22.51 10.59
N TYR A 66 1.16 22.97 9.44
CA TYR A 66 2.14 24.06 9.42
C TYR A 66 1.57 25.38 9.96
N GLY A 67 0.31 25.69 9.65
CA GLY A 67 -0.40 26.85 10.19
C GLY A 67 -0.57 26.78 11.72
N ARG A 68 -1.00 25.63 12.24
CA ARG A 68 -1.12 25.38 13.68
C ARG A 68 0.22 25.49 14.39
N TYR A 69 1.28 24.94 13.79
CA TYR A 69 2.65 25.09 14.30
C TYR A 69 3.09 26.56 14.36
N LYS A 70 2.80 27.35 13.31
CA LYS A 70 3.12 28.79 13.33
C LYS A 70 2.37 29.57 14.41
N GLN A 71 1.11 29.20 14.69
CA GLN A 71 0.27 29.91 15.65
C GLN A 71 0.54 29.53 17.10
N TYR A 72 0.75 28.24 17.37
CA TYR A 72 0.79 27.69 18.73
C TYR A 72 2.07 26.89 19.03
N GLY A 73 3.05 26.92 18.12
CA GLY A 73 4.29 26.16 18.25
C GLY A 73 4.05 24.65 18.31
N GLN A 74 4.82 23.98 19.16
CA GLN A 74 4.77 22.52 19.32
C GLN A 74 3.45 22.03 19.94
N LEU A 75 2.78 22.84 20.77
CA LEU A 75 1.46 22.50 21.31
C LEU A 75 0.38 22.46 20.21
N GLY A 76 0.52 23.31 19.19
CA GLY A 76 -0.33 23.26 18.01
C GLY A 76 -0.21 21.95 17.24
N VAL A 77 1.03 21.42 17.14
CA VAL A 77 1.29 20.10 16.54
C VAL A 77 0.65 18.99 17.37
N LEU A 78 0.78 19.05 18.70
CA LEU A 78 0.18 18.06 19.60
C LEU A 78 -1.35 18.01 19.45
N ALA A 79 -2.02 19.16 19.48
CA ALA A 79 -3.46 19.24 19.30
C ALA A 79 -3.89 18.71 17.93
N TRP A 80 -3.18 19.11 16.88
CA TRP A 80 -3.44 18.64 15.52
C TRP A 80 -3.25 17.12 15.37
N CYS A 81 -2.29 16.52 16.06
CA CYS A 81 -2.10 15.06 16.02
C CYS A 81 -3.33 14.29 16.54
N SER A 82 -4.08 14.85 17.50
CA SER A 82 -5.33 14.26 17.98
C SER A 82 -6.43 14.35 16.91
N GLU A 83 -6.62 15.52 16.30
CA GLU A 83 -7.57 15.71 15.18
C GLU A 83 -7.23 14.78 13.98
N PHE A 84 -5.94 14.67 13.66
CA PHE A 84 -5.46 13.79 12.60
C PHE A 84 -5.67 12.31 12.93
N GLY A 85 -5.58 11.93 14.21
CA GLY A 85 -5.93 10.59 14.68
C GLY A 85 -7.37 10.22 14.37
N GLU A 86 -8.32 11.12 14.61
CA GLU A 86 -9.74 10.90 14.30
C GLU A 86 -9.98 10.77 12.78
N LEU A 87 -9.27 11.58 11.99
CA LEU A 87 -9.29 11.46 10.53
C LEU A 87 -8.80 10.08 10.06
N ILE A 88 -7.69 9.58 10.64
CA ILE A 88 -7.16 8.25 10.35
C ILE A 88 -8.19 7.18 10.68
N ASP A 89 -8.84 7.24 11.84
CA ASP A 89 -9.80 6.22 12.26
C ASP A 89 -11.04 6.19 11.36
N SER A 90 -11.53 7.36 10.96
CA SER A 90 -12.62 7.50 9.99
C SER A 90 -12.22 6.97 8.60
N LEU A 91 -10.98 7.22 8.17
CA LEU A 91 -10.45 6.73 6.91
C LEU A 91 -10.27 5.20 6.93
N LYS A 92 -9.87 4.63 8.07
CA LYS A 92 -9.77 3.18 8.27
C LYS A 92 -11.12 2.50 8.14
N GLU A 93 -12.14 3.06 8.77
CA GLU A 93 -13.52 2.56 8.66
C GLU A 93 -13.99 2.55 7.20
N LEU A 94 -13.71 3.61 6.43
CA LEU A 94 -14.02 3.65 5.00
C LEU A 94 -13.32 2.52 4.22
N GLY A 95 -12.04 2.27 4.50
CA GLY A 95 -11.29 1.22 3.83
C GLY A 95 -11.69 -0.19 4.25
N PHE A 96 -12.04 -0.42 5.52
CA PHE A 96 -12.57 -1.72 5.97
C PHE A 96 -13.91 -2.07 5.32
N ARG A 97 -14.72 -1.06 4.99
CA ARG A 97 -15.96 -1.23 4.21
C ARG A 97 -15.72 -1.49 2.71
N GLY A 98 -14.47 -1.46 2.24
CA GLY A 98 -14.14 -1.60 0.82
C GLY A 98 -14.49 -0.38 -0.04
N ASN A 99 -14.85 0.75 0.59
CA ASN A 99 -15.35 1.94 -0.08
C ASN A 99 -14.27 3.00 -0.35
N MET A 100 -13.01 2.71 -0.03
CA MET A 100 -11.90 3.63 -0.26
C MET A 100 -11.45 3.61 -1.72
N PHE A 101 -11.39 4.79 -2.35
CA PHE A 101 -10.88 4.94 -3.70
C PHE A 101 -9.36 4.92 -3.74
N VAL A 102 -8.82 4.44 -4.86
CA VAL A 102 -7.37 4.44 -5.12
C VAL A 102 -6.79 5.86 -5.05
N THR A 103 -7.52 6.86 -5.55
CA THR A 103 -7.14 8.27 -5.48
C THR A 103 -7.01 8.75 -4.03
N THR A 104 -7.97 8.40 -3.18
CA THR A 104 -7.94 8.71 -1.74
C THR A 104 -6.76 8.05 -1.04
N ARG A 105 -6.49 6.76 -1.34
CA ARG A 105 -5.35 6.02 -0.79
C ARG A 105 -4.02 6.67 -1.18
N THR A 106 -3.86 7.00 -2.47
CA THR A 106 -2.66 7.66 -3.00
C THR A 106 -2.47 9.04 -2.38
N GLN A 107 -3.54 9.82 -2.24
CA GLN A 107 -3.48 11.12 -1.58
C GLN A 107 -3.07 10.97 -0.11
N ALA A 108 -3.60 9.99 0.62
CA ALA A 108 -3.25 9.74 2.01
C ALA A 108 -1.76 9.37 2.18
N LEU A 109 -1.21 8.53 1.30
CA LEU A 109 0.21 8.20 1.28
C LEU A 109 1.07 9.43 0.99
N ARG A 110 0.68 10.24 0.00
CA ARG A 110 1.36 11.50 -0.33
C ARG A 110 1.35 12.48 0.84
N THR A 111 0.21 12.64 1.51
CA THR A 111 0.09 13.49 2.71
C THR A 111 1.03 13.04 3.81
N CYS A 112 1.20 11.72 4.03
CA CYS A 112 2.17 11.19 5.00
C CYS A 112 3.61 11.64 4.67
N GLU A 113 4.02 11.56 3.40
CA GLU A 113 5.34 12.04 2.97
C GLU A 113 5.50 13.55 3.13
N GLU A 114 4.48 14.32 2.77
CA GLU A 114 4.50 15.77 2.87
C GLU A 114 4.62 16.23 4.33
N ILE A 115 3.90 15.59 5.26
CA ILE A 115 3.99 15.85 6.70
C ILE A 115 5.42 15.65 7.22
N LEU A 116 6.08 14.54 6.86
CA LEU A 116 7.44 14.26 7.33
C LEU A 116 8.50 15.17 6.69
N LYS A 117 8.23 15.72 5.50
CA LYS A 117 9.09 16.70 4.83
C LYS A 117 8.97 18.11 5.43
N LEU A 118 7.95 18.37 6.26
CA LEU A 118 7.83 19.66 6.94
C LEU A 118 8.97 19.84 7.94
N LYS A 119 9.73 20.92 7.77
CA LYS A 119 10.79 21.34 8.70
C LYS A 119 10.16 22.02 9.93
N LEU A 120 9.56 21.22 10.81
CA LEU A 120 9.03 21.67 12.10
C LEU A 120 10.13 21.56 13.16
N ASP A 121 10.42 22.63 13.89
CA ASP A 121 11.41 22.65 14.95
C ASP A 121 10.77 22.21 16.28
N ILE A 122 10.69 20.88 16.47
CA ILE A 122 10.04 20.25 17.62
C ILE A 122 11.12 19.77 18.60
N GLU A 123 11.31 20.54 19.67
CA GLU A 123 12.20 20.23 20.80
C GLU A 123 11.65 19.08 21.66
N MET A 124 10.33 19.09 21.95
CA MET A 124 9.68 18.05 22.74
C MET A 124 9.61 16.72 21.98
N GLN A 125 10.54 15.81 22.29
CA GLN A 125 10.66 14.50 21.61
C GLN A 125 9.37 13.66 21.69
N ILE A 126 8.57 13.80 22.74
CA ILE A 126 7.28 13.09 22.85
C ILE A 126 6.29 13.51 21.76
N ILE A 127 6.29 14.78 21.34
CA ILE A 127 5.41 15.30 20.28
C ILE A 127 5.89 14.80 18.93
N LEU A 128 7.21 14.79 18.70
CA LEU A 128 7.82 14.25 17.49
C LEU A 128 7.49 12.76 17.33
N MET A 129 7.62 11.99 18.41
CA MET A 129 7.24 10.58 18.43
C MET A 129 5.74 10.39 18.20
N TYR A 130 4.89 11.23 18.81
CA TYR A 130 3.45 11.13 18.63
C TYR A 130 3.05 11.41 17.19
N LEU A 131 3.55 12.48 16.57
CA LEU A 131 3.34 12.79 15.15
C LEU A 131 3.79 11.63 14.26
N SER A 132 5.00 11.12 14.48
CA SER A 132 5.56 9.99 13.72
C SER A 132 4.71 8.72 13.89
N SER A 133 4.17 8.48 15.10
CA SER A 133 3.28 7.36 15.36
C SER A 133 1.96 7.45 14.60
N GLN A 134 1.39 8.66 14.46
CA GLN A 134 0.17 8.86 13.67
C GLN A 134 0.42 8.59 12.19
N VAL A 135 1.52 9.12 11.65
CA VAL A 135 1.92 8.86 10.25
C VAL A 135 2.18 7.38 10.03
N ALA A 136 2.90 6.71 10.93
CA ALA A 136 3.15 5.28 10.86
C ALA A 136 1.87 4.45 10.94
N ARG A 137 0.91 4.85 11.78
CA ARG A 137 -0.40 4.19 11.91
C ARG A 137 -1.17 4.24 10.61
N LEU A 138 -1.18 5.40 9.93
CA LEU A 138 -1.83 5.55 8.63
C LEU A 138 -1.10 4.75 7.55
N ARG A 139 0.23 4.86 7.45
CA ARG A 139 1.02 4.12 6.46
C ARG A 139 0.86 2.61 6.58
N ARG A 140 0.91 2.05 7.79
CA ARG A 140 0.70 0.61 8.01
C ARG A 140 -0.68 0.12 7.56
N PHE A 141 -1.70 0.97 7.68
CA PHE A 141 -3.03 0.65 7.19
C PHE A 141 -3.10 0.72 5.66
N LEU A 142 -2.47 1.74 5.05
CA LEU A 142 -2.50 1.94 3.60
C LEU A 142 -1.54 1.02 2.85
N ASP A 143 -0.46 0.57 3.47
CA ASP A 143 0.60 -0.25 2.87
C ASP A 143 1.32 -1.03 3.97
N GLY A 144 0.74 -2.17 4.37
CA GLY A 144 1.19 -2.95 5.52
C GLY A 144 2.47 -3.77 5.28
N GLU A 145 2.82 -4.04 4.03
CA GLU A 145 4.02 -4.81 3.68
C GLU A 145 5.27 -3.92 3.59
N ARG A 146 5.08 -2.65 3.23
CA ARG A 146 6.18 -1.70 3.06
C ARG A 146 6.73 -1.23 4.40
N GLN A 147 8.03 -1.41 4.59
CA GLN A 147 8.77 -0.79 5.68
C GLN A 147 9.18 0.63 5.30
N TRP A 148 9.16 1.54 6.28
CA TRP A 148 9.43 2.96 6.12
C TRP A 148 10.48 3.37 7.15
N ASP A 149 11.57 3.98 6.69
CA ASP A 149 12.72 4.36 7.53
C ASP A 149 12.96 5.89 7.55
N ASP A 150 12.04 6.67 6.98
CA ASP A 150 12.10 8.13 6.84
C ASP A 150 11.57 8.89 8.07
N TYR A 151 11.29 8.19 9.18
CA TYR A 151 10.82 8.83 10.41
C TYR A 151 11.96 9.57 11.13
N PRO A 152 11.69 10.75 11.70
CA PRO A 152 12.70 11.51 12.44
C PRO A 152 13.14 10.75 13.69
N ALA A 153 14.45 10.59 13.86
CA ALA A 153 15.03 9.90 15.01
C ALA A 153 14.92 10.78 16.29
N PRO A 154 14.32 10.27 17.39
CA PRO A 154 14.27 11.00 18.65
C PRO A 154 15.66 11.24 19.24
N LYS A 155 15.91 12.45 19.72
CA LYS A 155 17.12 12.84 20.45
C LYS A 155 16.83 12.87 21.95
N PHE A 156 16.87 11.70 22.59
CA PHE A 156 16.78 11.66 24.05
C PHE A 156 18.13 12.03 24.67
N PRO A 157 18.16 12.83 25.75
CA PRO A 157 19.37 12.99 26.55
C PRO A 157 19.67 11.64 27.22
N LEU A 158 20.65 10.91 26.68
CA LEU A 158 21.05 9.57 27.14
C LEU A 158 21.91 9.60 28.41
N ASP A 159 22.46 10.77 28.76
CA ASP A 159 23.46 10.89 29.83
C ASP A 159 22.83 11.43 31.13
N TYR A 160 22.31 10.52 31.94
CA TYR A 160 21.76 10.83 33.27
C TYR A 160 22.80 11.44 34.22
N ARG A 161 24.10 11.26 33.93
CA ARG A 161 25.22 11.76 34.74
C ARG A 161 25.47 13.26 34.56
N GLN A 162 24.99 13.87 33.47
CA GLN A 162 25.09 15.32 33.27
C GLN A 162 24.16 16.13 34.18
N TYR A 163 23.19 15.48 34.86
CA TYR A 163 22.20 16.13 35.72
C TYR A 163 22.28 15.66 37.19
N GLY A 164 23.30 14.90 37.56
CA GLY A 164 23.56 14.55 38.96
C GLY A 164 24.25 15.71 39.70
N PRO A 165 23.95 15.96 40.99
CA PRO A 165 24.72 16.91 41.78
C PRO A 165 26.18 16.43 41.83
N SER A 166 27.10 17.34 41.47
CA SER A 166 28.55 17.12 41.55
C SER A 166 29.00 16.87 42.98
#